data_AF-A0A345T3J9-F1
#
_entry.id   AF-A0A345T3J9-F1
#
_cell.length_a   1.000
_cell.length_b   1.000
_cell.length_c   1.000
_cell.angle_alpha   90.00
_cell.angle_beta   90.00
_cell.angle_gamma   90.00
#
_symmetry.space_group_name_H-M   'P 1'
#
loop_
_entity.id
_entity.type
_entity.pdbx_description
1 polymer ?
#
loop_
_entity_poly.entity_id
_entity_poly.type
_entity_poly.pdbx_seq_one_letter_code
_entity_poly.pdbx_strand_id
1 'polypeptide(L)'
;MLFYLQMLWKIEGRLTLDQVWDLQLEEARTVAAEVRPIGMYEVAGQRRVIALVEWDSAEELDRTLLGRLPLREYLEIEAIWPLRTFESFLEDCKESATYGREGTMPLIDFSYRAGPLSDDRLDWLLPRLTKTLMWWEKVPDTERARASSMIWAQEFPAGRTLVGGSVEHDPYYRIDVKIPANRLDDHARAGIVRDFTTLVLTAEGSPVDSSRARRVRVLIRDVPADSWGVSGHRDWLRDYTSALDEISAGPADVGPAPHSATVPPTPDLPPA
;
A
#
# COMPACT_ATOMS: atom_id res chain seq x y z
N MET A 1 10.77 3.35 -23.17
CA MET A 1 10.44 2.17 -22.35
C MET A 1 11.04 0.93 -22.97
N LEU A 2 11.54 0.01 -22.16
CA LEU A 2 12.09 -1.25 -22.63
C LEU A 2 11.01 -2.33 -22.63
N PHE A 3 11.00 -3.21 -23.62
CA PHE A 3 10.07 -4.32 -23.70
C PHE A 3 10.79 -5.63 -24.06
N TYR A 4 10.29 -6.72 -23.49
CA TYR A 4 10.53 -8.07 -23.97
C TYR A 4 9.35 -8.50 -24.82
N LEU A 5 9.65 -9.00 -26.02
CA LEU A 5 8.68 -9.56 -26.95
C LEU A 5 9.03 -11.01 -27.23
N GLN A 6 8.02 -11.87 -27.22
CA GLN A 6 8.10 -13.23 -27.72
C GLN A 6 6.96 -13.46 -28.72
N MET A 7 7.33 -13.81 -29.95
CA MET A 7 6.41 -13.92 -31.08
C MET A 7 6.61 -15.24 -31.81
N LEU A 8 5.52 -15.88 -32.23
CA LEU A 8 5.51 -17.15 -32.96
C LEU A 8 4.91 -16.95 -34.35
N TRP A 9 5.58 -17.45 -35.40
CA TRP A 9 5.05 -17.46 -36.76
C TRP A 9 4.11 -18.64 -36.99
N LYS A 10 2.82 -18.35 -37.19
CA LYS A 10 1.76 -19.30 -37.59
C LYS A 10 1.57 -19.31 -39.11
N ILE A 11 2.60 -19.82 -39.80
CA ILE A 11 2.69 -19.80 -41.28
C ILE A 11 2.31 -21.13 -41.95
N GLU A 12 1.97 -22.18 -41.18
CA GLU A 12 1.71 -23.53 -41.71
C GLU A 12 0.56 -23.55 -42.72
N GLY A 13 0.84 -24.03 -43.94
CA GLY A 13 -0.13 -24.11 -45.02
C GLY A 13 -0.61 -22.77 -45.57
N ARG A 14 -0.02 -21.65 -45.12
CA ARG A 14 -0.41 -20.28 -45.50
C ARG A 14 0.66 -19.53 -46.27
N LEU A 15 1.93 -19.70 -45.89
CA LEU A 15 3.07 -19.05 -46.55
C LEU A 15 4.24 -20.03 -46.70
N THR A 16 5.00 -19.88 -47.79
CA THR A 16 6.31 -20.53 -47.95
C THR A 16 7.38 -19.76 -47.17
N LEU A 17 8.52 -20.40 -46.88
CA LEU A 17 9.64 -19.73 -46.19
C LEU A 17 10.16 -18.52 -46.96
N ASP A 18 10.25 -18.61 -48.29
CA ASP A 18 10.69 -17.49 -49.14
C ASP A 18 9.75 -16.28 -49.02
N GLN A 19 8.43 -16.52 -48.99
CA GLN A 19 7.44 -15.46 -48.80
C GLN A 19 7.53 -14.82 -47.42
N VAL A 20 7.87 -15.60 -46.38
CA VAL A 20 8.12 -15.07 -45.04
C VAL A 20 9.37 -14.20 -45.02
N TRP A 21 10.43 -14.57 -45.73
CA TRP A 21 11.63 -13.74 -45.85
C TRP A 21 11.36 -12.42 -46.57
N ASP A 22 10.57 -12.43 -47.65
CA ASP A 22 10.18 -11.21 -48.36
C ASP A 22 9.36 -10.27 -47.46
N LEU A 23 8.38 -10.82 -46.73
CA LEU A 23 7.58 -10.07 -45.77
C LEU A 23 8.44 -9.56 -44.60
N GLN A 24 9.41 -10.34 -44.12
CA GLN A 24 10.34 -9.90 -43.07
C GLN A 24 11.19 -8.71 -43.50
N LEU A 25 11.63 -8.68 -44.76
CA LEU A 25 12.34 -7.53 -45.34
C LEU A 25 11.43 -6.30 -45.46
N GLU A 26 10.14 -6.50 -45.72
CA GLU A 26 9.14 -5.42 -45.74
C GLU A 26 8.85 -4.89 -44.33
N GLU A 27 8.71 -5.78 -43.34
CA GLU A 27 8.55 -5.41 -41.92
C GLU A 27 9.73 -4.55 -41.47
N ALA A 28 10.96 -5.02 -41.74
CA ALA A 28 12.17 -4.31 -41.37
C ALA A 28 12.17 -2.88 -41.91
N ARG A 29 11.72 -2.65 -43.15
CA ARG A 29 11.61 -1.30 -43.73
C ARG A 29 10.52 -0.47 -43.06
N THR A 30 9.39 -1.10 -42.74
CA THR A 30 8.20 -0.42 -42.18
C THR A 30 8.47 0.11 -40.79
N VAL A 31 9.20 -0.66 -39.97
CA VAL A 31 9.41 -0.35 -38.56
C VAL A 31 10.85 0.08 -38.23
N ALA A 32 11.77 0.11 -39.22
CA ALA A 32 13.17 0.49 -39.03
C ALA A 32 13.38 1.85 -38.34
N ALA A 33 12.47 2.81 -38.53
CA ALA A 33 12.57 4.13 -37.91
C ALA A 33 11.94 4.20 -36.51
N GLU A 34 11.06 3.25 -36.16
CA GLU A 34 10.26 3.25 -34.93
C GLU A 34 10.80 2.28 -33.88
N VAL A 35 11.47 1.20 -34.31
CA VAL A 35 12.03 0.18 -33.43
C VAL A 35 13.50 0.45 -33.16
N ARG A 36 13.84 0.54 -31.88
CA ARG A 36 15.24 0.53 -31.42
C ARG A 36 15.53 -0.82 -30.77
N PRO A 37 15.90 -1.85 -31.55
CA PRO A 37 16.18 -3.16 -30.97
C PRO A 37 17.51 -3.12 -30.21
N ILE A 38 17.47 -3.51 -28.93
CA ILE A 38 18.68 -3.82 -28.16
C ILE A 38 19.23 -5.18 -28.61
N GLY A 39 18.33 -6.13 -28.86
CA GLY A 39 18.65 -7.42 -29.45
C GLY A 39 17.40 -8.12 -29.96
N MET A 40 17.49 -8.77 -31.12
CA MET A 40 16.40 -9.52 -31.72
C MET A 40 16.97 -10.81 -32.29
N TYR A 41 16.33 -11.93 -31.96
CA TYR A 41 16.86 -13.26 -32.22
C TYR A 41 15.77 -14.17 -32.76
N GLU A 42 16.07 -14.85 -33.86
CA GLU A 42 15.31 -16.01 -34.30
C GLU A 42 15.68 -17.22 -33.41
N VAL A 43 14.68 -17.92 -32.90
CA VAL A 43 14.86 -19.13 -32.11
C VAL A 43 14.87 -20.32 -33.07
N ALA A 44 16.06 -20.90 -33.24
CA ALA A 44 16.31 -22.00 -34.18
C ALA A 44 15.31 -23.15 -34.01
N GLY A 45 14.66 -23.54 -35.12
CA GLY A 45 13.74 -24.68 -35.17
C GLY A 45 12.37 -24.44 -34.51
N GLN A 46 12.09 -23.25 -34.00
CA GLN A 46 10.84 -22.95 -33.27
C GLN A 46 9.92 -21.95 -33.98
N ARG A 47 10.35 -21.39 -35.13
CA ARG A 47 9.63 -20.32 -35.85
C ARG A 47 9.23 -19.17 -34.92
N ARG A 48 10.10 -18.88 -33.96
CA ARG A 48 9.86 -17.92 -32.89
C ARG A 48 10.90 -16.84 -32.97
N VAL A 49 10.49 -15.63 -32.62
CA VAL A 49 11.37 -14.49 -32.48
C VAL A 49 11.26 -13.98 -31.05
N ILE A 50 12.41 -13.77 -30.42
CA ILE A 50 12.50 -13.07 -29.14
C ILE A 50 13.21 -11.74 -29.35
N ALA A 51 12.71 -10.68 -28.74
CA ALA A 51 13.27 -9.36 -28.91
C ALA A 51 13.27 -8.58 -27.60
N LEU A 52 14.35 -7.84 -27.40
CA LEU A 52 14.54 -6.82 -26.38
C LEU A 52 14.63 -5.49 -27.10
N VAL A 53 13.67 -4.62 -26.86
CA VAL A 53 13.40 -3.50 -27.75
C VAL A 53 12.98 -2.27 -26.98
N GLU A 54 13.41 -1.11 -27.44
CA GLU A 54 12.98 0.18 -26.89
C GLU A 54 11.92 0.82 -27.77
N TRP A 55 10.87 1.30 -27.11
CA TRP A 55 9.77 2.07 -27.70
C TRP A 55 9.46 3.30 -26.86
N ASP A 56 8.83 4.31 -27.45
CA ASP A 56 8.50 5.54 -26.72
C ASP A 56 7.43 5.29 -25.64
N SER A 57 6.40 4.49 -25.94
CA SER A 57 5.34 4.09 -25.00
C SER A 57 4.73 2.73 -25.35
N ALA A 58 3.94 2.16 -24.42
CA ALA A 58 3.16 0.94 -24.69
C ALA A 58 2.12 1.14 -25.79
N GLU A 59 1.54 2.34 -25.89
CA GLU A 59 0.52 2.68 -26.90
C GLU A 59 1.10 2.70 -28.32
N GLU A 60 2.33 3.21 -28.48
CA GLU A 60 3.02 3.19 -29.77
C GLU A 60 3.43 1.76 -30.17
N LEU A 61 3.84 0.94 -29.20
CA LEU A 61 4.10 -0.48 -29.42
C LEU A 61 2.85 -1.21 -29.90
N ASP A 62 1.71 -1.04 -29.22
CA ASP A 62 0.44 -1.68 -29.58
C ASP A 62 -0.03 -1.25 -30.97
N ARG A 63 0.06 0.05 -31.29
CA ARG A 63 -0.33 0.58 -32.60
C ARG A 63 0.48 -0.06 -33.73
N THR A 64 1.78 -0.26 -33.52
CA THR A 64 2.65 -0.87 -34.51
C THR A 64 2.39 -2.37 -34.65
N LEU A 65 2.29 -3.10 -33.54
CA LEU A 65 2.03 -4.55 -33.54
C LEU A 65 0.66 -4.90 -34.15
N LEU A 66 -0.38 -4.15 -33.79
CA LEU A 66 -1.76 -4.47 -34.20
C LEU A 66 -2.15 -3.83 -35.54
N GLY A 67 -1.49 -2.75 -35.95
CA GLY A 67 -1.89 -1.97 -37.12
C GLY A 67 -0.94 -2.05 -38.31
N ARG A 68 0.37 -2.00 -38.07
CA ARG A 68 1.34 -1.67 -39.13
C ARG A 68 2.20 -2.83 -39.59
N LEU A 69 2.33 -3.89 -38.80
CA LEU A 69 3.15 -5.04 -39.17
C LEU A 69 2.54 -5.82 -40.36
N PRO A 70 3.30 -6.03 -41.46
CA PRO A 70 2.89 -6.89 -42.57
C PRO A 70 2.62 -8.35 -42.16
N LEU A 71 3.40 -8.91 -41.21
CA LEU A 71 3.22 -10.28 -40.71
C LEU A 71 2.19 -10.38 -39.58
N ARG A 72 1.49 -9.31 -39.19
CA ARG A 72 0.54 -9.32 -38.05
C ARG A 72 -0.50 -10.46 -38.12
N GLU A 73 -0.93 -10.84 -39.33
CA GLU A 73 -1.94 -11.88 -39.56
C GLU A 73 -1.38 -13.31 -39.44
N TYR A 74 -0.05 -13.42 -39.35
CA TYR A 74 0.71 -14.66 -39.23
C TYR A 74 1.56 -14.70 -37.95
N LEU A 75 1.48 -13.67 -37.10
CA LEU A 75 2.19 -13.56 -35.83
C LEU A 75 1.24 -13.84 -34.67
N GLU A 76 1.64 -14.74 -33.79
CA GLU A 76 1.05 -14.88 -32.46
C GLU A 76 1.99 -14.25 -31.44
N ILE A 77 1.46 -13.35 -30.63
CA ILE A 77 2.18 -12.74 -29.51
C ILE A 77 2.04 -13.68 -28.30
N GLU A 78 3.13 -14.33 -27.90
CA GLU A 78 3.14 -15.22 -26.73
C GLU A 78 3.44 -14.45 -25.44
N ALA A 79 4.25 -13.40 -25.50
CA ALA A 79 4.54 -12.52 -24.36
C ALA A 79 4.93 -11.11 -24.80
N ILE A 80 4.42 -10.11 -24.08
CA ILE A 80 4.89 -8.72 -24.09
C ILE A 80 5.05 -8.28 -22.65
N TRP A 81 6.28 -8.00 -22.23
CA TRP A 81 6.55 -7.51 -20.88
C TRP A 81 7.22 -6.14 -20.94
N PRO A 82 6.66 -5.11 -20.29
CA PRO A 82 7.39 -3.90 -20.02
C PRO A 82 8.52 -4.22 -19.05
N LEU A 83 9.73 -3.87 -19.44
CA LEU A 83 10.93 -4.06 -18.65
C LEU A 83 11.43 -2.71 -18.14
N ARG A 84 12.07 -2.74 -16.98
CA ARG A 84 12.89 -1.65 -16.47
C ARG A 84 14.30 -2.15 -16.24
N THR A 85 15.27 -1.23 -16.25
CA THR A 85 16.66 -1.58 -15.98
C THR A 85 16.85 -1.93 -14.51
N PHE A 86 17.84 -2.78 -14.23
CA PHE A 86 18.19 -3.09 -12.86
C PHE A 86 18.74 -1.85 -12.15
N GLU A 87 19.42 -0.98 -12.87
CA GLU A 87 19.89 0.33 -12.42
C GLU A 87 18.71 1.17 -11.96
N SER A 88 17.68 1.40 -12.79
CA SER A 88 16.48 2.16 -12.37
C SER A 88 15.84 1.60 -11.11
N PHE A 89 15.81 0.27 -10.97
CA PHE A 89 15.37 -0.36 -9.72
C PHE A 89 16.33 -0.09 -8.55
N LEU A 90 17.65 -0.13 -8.76
CA LEU A 90 18.64 0.21 -7.76
C LEU A 90 18.60 1.69 -7.39
N GLU A 91 18.27 2.59 -8.32
CA GLU A 91 18.01 4.00 -8.04
C GLU A 91 16.79 4.14 -7.12
N ASP A 92 15.67 3.47 -7.41
CA ASP A 92 14.53 3.42 -6.47
C ASP A 92 14.95 2.84 -5.10
N CYS A 93 15.79 1.79 -5.11
CA CYS A 93 16.31 1.20 -3.87
C CYS A 93 17.20 2.18 -3.10
N LYS A 94 18.07 2.94 -3.78
CA LYS A 94 18.94 3.94 -3.19
C LYS A 94 18.14 5.13 -2.69
N GLU A 95 17.13 5.58 -3.42
CA GLU A 95 16.19 6.61 -2.98
C GLU A 95 15.44 6.13 -1.74
N SER A 96 14.97 4.88 -1.71
CA SER A 96 14.35 4.24 -0.52
C SER A 96 15.33 3.90 0.61
N ALA A 97 16.64 3.92 0.35
CA ALA A 97 17.69 3.75 1.35
C ALA A 97 18.16 5.09 1.91
N THR A 98 18.09 6.16 1.11
CA THR A 98 18.52 7.53 1.44
C THR A 98 17.41 8.29 2.16
N TYR A 99 16.16 8.15 1.69
CA TYR A 99 15.02 8.32 2.55
C TYR A 99 14.82 7.00 3.30
N GLY A 100 15.35 6.89 4.52
CA GLY A 100 15.37 5.64 5.27
C GLY A 100 14.00 4.93 5.33
N ARG A 101 14.02 3.61 5.62
CA ARG A 101 12.91 2.64 5.84
C ARG A 101 11.84 3.08 6.87
N GLU A 102 11.43 4.33 6.81
CA GLU A 102 10.83 5.18 7.84
C GLU A 102 9.48 5.74 7.38
N GLY A 103 8.94 5.29 6.24
CA GLY A 103 7.52 5.39 5.92
C GLY A 103 6.76 4.34 6.72
N THR A 104 6.54 4.62 8.00
CA THR A 104 5.70 3.76 8.85
C THR A 104 4.52 4.55 9.33
N MET A 105 3.34 4.05 9.00
CA MET A 105 2.07 4.59 9.48
C MET A 105 1.32 3.52 10.28
N PRO A 106 1.85 3.00 11.40
CA PRO A 106 1.05 2.12 12.22
C PRO A 106 -0.13 2.88 12.82
N LEU A 107 -1.31 2.30 12.70
CA LEU A 107 -2.52 2.82 13.32
C LEU A 107 -2.92 1.91 14.48
N ILE A 108 -2.93 2.47 15.69
CA ILE A 108 -3.41 1.80 16.90
C ILE A 108 -4.81 2.31 17.21
N ASP A 109 -5.81 1.43 17.26
CA ASP A 109 -7.10 1.74 17.89
C ASP A 109 -7.08 1.19 19.32
N PHE A 110 -7.19 2.06 20.31
CA PHE A 110 -7.29 1.69 21.72
C PHE A 110 -8.70 1.97 22.24
N SER A 111 -9.43 0.92 22.58
CA SER A 111 -10.79 0.97 23.11
C SER A 111 -10.80 0.59 24.59
N TYR A 112 -11.40 1.45 25.42
CA TYR A 112 -11.51 1.25 26.86
C TYR A 112 -12.85 1.76 27.39
N ARG A 113 -13.26 1.28 28.57
CA ARG A 113 -14.45 1.80 29.27
C ARG A 113 -14.09 2.97 30.18
N ALA A 114 -15.06 3.84 30.44
CA ALA A 114 -14.89 4.94 31.39
C ALA A 114 -14.60 4.47 32.82
N GLY A 115 -13.69 5.17 33.51
CA GLY A 115 -13.37 5.02 34.94
C GLY A 115 -11.96 4.51 35.27
N PRO A 116 -11.49 3.36 34.75
CA PRO A 116 -10.21 2.74 35.14
C PRO A 116 -8.93 3.53 34.79
N LEU A 117 -8.98 4.34 33.73
CA LEU A 117 -7.86 5.13 33.24
C LEU A 117 -8.24 6.60 33.32
N SER A 118 -7.59 7.34 34.22
CA SER A 118 -7.67 8.81 34.27
C SER A 118 -6.84 9.43 33.14
N ASP A 119 -7.03 10.73 32.89
CA ASP A 119 -6.27 11.47 31.89
C ASP A 119 -4.76 11.33 32.09
N ASP A 120 -4.24 11.51 33.32
CA ASP A 120 -2.81 11.31 33.63
C ASP A 120 -2.29 9.90 33.26
N ARG A 121 -3.14 8.88 33.40
CA ARG A 121 -2.78 7.49 33.04
C ARG A 121 -2.81 7.28 31.55
N LEU A 122 -3.72 7.94 30.84
CA LEU A 122 -3.78 7.94 29.37
C LEU A 122 -2.58 8.69 28.78
N ASP A 123 -2.24 9.86 29.31
CA ASP A 123 -1.06 10.65 28.92
C ASP A 123 0.25 9.86 29.13
N TRP A 124 0.28 9.00 30.15
CA TRP A 124 1.37 8.06 30.34
C TRP A 124 1.34 6.88 29.35
N LEU A 125 0.16 6.30 29.10
CA LEU A 125 0.00 5.05 28.35
C LEU A 125 0.13 5.23 26.84
N LEU A 126 -0.60 6.18 26.25
CA LEU A 126 -0.74 6.30 24.79
C LEU A 126 0.60 6.51 24.08
N PRO A 127 1.50 7.42 24.54
CA PRO A 127 2.82 7.57 23.92
C PRO A 127 3.69 6.32 24.05
N ARG A 128 3.53 5.54 25.13
CA ARG A 128 4.28 4.31 25.36
C ARG A 128 3.82 3.18 24.45
N LEU A 129 2.52 3.06 24.18
CA LEU A 129 2.00 2.11 23.20
C LEU A 129 2.56 2.41 21.81
N THR A 130 2.50 3.67 21.37
CA THR A 130 3.08 4.10 20.08
C THR A 130 4.57 3.79 19.99
N LYS A 131 5.36 4.19 21.00
CA LYS A 131 6.80 3.95 21.03
C LYS A 131 7.17 2.46 21.05
N THR A 132 6.39 1.65 21.77
CA THR A 132 6.61 0.20 21.85
C THR A 132 6.37 -0.47 20.50
N LEU A 133 5.33 -0.05 19.77
CA LEU A 133 5.09 -0.57 18.43
C LEU A 133 6.21 -0.19 17.46
N MET A 134 6.61 1.08 17.44
CA MET A 134 7.75 1.55 16.62
C MET A 134 9.02 0.73 16.89
N TRP A 135 9.31 0.42 18.16
CA TRP A 135 10.46 -0.39 18.55
C TRP A 135 10.38 -1.83 18.00
N TRP A 136 9.20 -2.46 18.06
CA TRP A 136 9.01 -3.81 17.54
C TRP A 136 9.04 -3.86 16.01
N GLU A 137 8.53 -2.83 15.33
CA GLU A 137 8.63 -2.64 13.88
C GLU A 137 10.03 -2.26 13.38
N LYS A 138 10.98 -2.01 14.30
CA LYS A 138 12.35 -1.55 14.00
C LYS A 138 12.37 -0.19 13.31
N VAL A 139 11.42 0.68 13.68
CA VAL A 139 11.33 2.06 13.23
C VAL A 139 12.21 2.94 14.11
N PRO A 140 13.14 3.72 13.54
CA PRO A 140 13.89 4.73 14.28
C PRO A 140 12.98 5.80 14.90
N ASP A 141 13.27 6.23 16.14
CA ASP A 141 12.50 7.26 16.87
C ASP A 141 12.84 8.68 16.36
N THR A 142 12.42 8.99 15.13
CA THR A 142 12.61 10.31 14.48
C THR A 142 11.36 11.17 14.59
N GLU A 143 11.51 12.48 14.37
CA GLU A 143 10.37 13.42 14.37
C GLU A 143 9.32 13.04 13.32
N ARG A 144 9.76 12.65 12.13
CA ARG A 144 8.88 12.20 11.04
C ARG A 144 8.13 10.91 11.36
N ALA A 145 8.80 9.94 11.98
CA ALA A 145 8.16 8.68 12.39
C ALA A 145 7.13 8.92 13.52
N ARG A 146 7.41 9.86 14.43
CA ARG A 146 6.44 10.29 15.45
C ARG A 146 5.25 11.05 14.85
N ALA A 147 5.46 11.84 13.80
CA ALA A 147 4.40 12.59 13.13
C ALA A 147 3.42 11.70 12.32
N SER A 148 3.87 10.52 11.90
CA SER A 148 3.10 9.58 11.05
C SER A 148 2.50 8.40 11.82
N SER A 149 3.01 8.09 13.02
CA SER A 149 2.47 7.04 13.89
C SER A 149 1.25 7.55 14.65
N MET A 150 0.12 6.84 14.55
CA MET A 150 -1.16 7.33 15.08
C MET A 150 -1.78 6.36 16.08
N ILE A 151 -2.38 6.91 17.14
CA ILE A 151 -3.23 6.18 18.07
C ILE A 151 -4.56 6.91 18.24
N TRP A 152 -5.67 6.19 18.06
CA TRP A 152 -7.00 6.64 18.43
C TRP A 152 -7.42 5.97 19.73
N ALA A 153 -7.61 6.77 20.77
CA ALA A 153 -8.11 6.32 22.06
C ALA A 153 -9.62 6.61 22.15
N GLN A 154 -10.44 5.56 22.22
CA GLN A 154 -11.89 5.65 22.30
C GLN A 154 -12.39 5.15 23.66
N GLU A 155 -13.02 6.04 24.40
CA GLU A 155 -13.72 5.71 25.65
C GLU A 155 -15.19 5.35 25.36
N PHE A 156 -15.68 4.31 26.03
CA PHE A 156 -17.10 3.94 26.04
C PHE A 156 -17.73 4.16 27.43
N PRO A 157 -19.02 4.54 27.50
CA PRO A 157 -19.71 4.69 28.77
C PRO A 157 -19.68 3.40 29.61
N ALA A 158 -19.60 3.57 30.93
CA ALA A 158 -19.73 2.46 31.88
C ALA A 158 -21.05 1.69 31.63
N GLY A 159 -21.03 0.37 31.79
CA GLY A 159 -22.20 -0.50 31.59
C GLY A 159 -22.52 -0.86 30.12
N ARG A 160 -21.74 -0.37 29.14
CA ARG A 160 -21.85 -0.79 27.72
C ARG A 160 -20.88 -1.89 27.31
N THR A 161 -20.06 -2.36 28.25
CA THR A 161 -19.30 -3.60 28.12
C THR A 161 -20.02 -4.68 28.91
N LEU A 162 -20.21 -5.85 28.29
CA LEU A 162 -20.76 -7.02 28.95
C LEU A 162 -19.80 -8.20 28.79
N VAL A 163 -19.61 -8.96 29.85
CA VAL A 163 -18.79 -10.18 29.88
C VAL A 163 -19.69 -11.33 30.28
N GLY A 164 -19.89 -12.27 29.36
CA GLY A 164 -20.87 -13.37 29.56
C GLY A 164 -22.31 -12.87 29.79
N GLY A 165 -22.65 -11.67 29.29
CA GLY A 165 -23.95 -11.04 29.50
C GLY A 165 -24.09 -10.25 30.82
N SER A 166 -23.05 -10.18 31.66
CA SER A 166 -23.03 -9.36 32.88
C SER A 166 -22.32 -8.03 32.67
N VAL A 167 -22.81 -6.97 33.31
CA VAL A 167 -22.12 -5.66 33.42
C VAL A 167 -21.15 -5.60 34.61
N GLU A 168 -21.25 -6.55 35.53
CA GLU A 168 -20.37 -6.66 36.69
C GLU A 168 -19.13 -7.49 36.34
N HIS A 169 -18.06 -6.78 36.01
CA HIS A 169 -16.76 -7.35 35.73
C HIS A 169 -15.65 -6.30 35.87
N ASP A 170 -14.42 -6.78 36.08
CA ASP A 170 -13.21 -5.97 35.92
C ASP A 170 -13.14 -5.36 34.50
N PRO A 171 -12.52 -4.20 34.30
CA PRO A 171 -12.52 -3.55 33.00
C PRO A 171 -11.77 -4.36 31.94
N TYR A 172 -12.26 -4.34 30.71
CA TYR A 172 -11.62 -4.97 29.56
C TYR A 172 -11.08 -3.89 28.63
N TYR A 173 -9.98 -4.23 27.96
CA TYR A 173 -9.27 -3.35 27.05
C TYR A 173 -9.10 -4.04 25.71
N ARG A 174 -9.29 -3.30 24.63
CA ARG A 174 -9.05 -3.80 23.28
C ARG A 174 -8.10 -2.86 22.56
N ILE A 175 -7.05 -3.45 22.00
CA ILE A 175 -6.07 -2.76 21.17
C ILE A 175 -6.08 -3.45 19.82
N ASP A 176 -6.38 -2.72 18.76
CA ASP A 176 -6.22 -3.17 17.39
C ASP A 176 -5.03 -2.44 16.77
N VAL A 177 -4.03 -3.19 16.32
CA VAL A 177 -2.87 -2.69 15.61
C VAL A 177 -3.06 -3.00 14.13
N LYS A 178 -3.17 -1.97 13.30
CA LYS A 178 -3.24 -2.09 11.85
C LYS A 178 -1.88 -1.73 11.27
N ILE A 179 -1.32 -2.65 10.50
CA ILE A 179 0.03 -2.51 9.94
C ILE A 179 0.05 -3.03 8.50
N PRO A 180 0.83 -2.44 7.59
CA PRO A 180 1.08 -3.04 6.29
C PRO A 180 1.59 -4.49 6.43
N ALA A 181 1.10 -5.37 5.56
CA ALA A 181 1.47 -6.78 5.57
C ALA A 181 2.99 -6.97 5.43
N ASN A 182 3.51 -8.06 6.02
CA ASN A 182 4.92 -8.47 5.98
C ASN A 182 5.91 -7.55 6.74
N ARG A 183 5.43 -6.66 7.62
CA ARG A 183 6.32 -5.83 8.45
C ARG A 183 6.79 -6.48 9.75
N LEU A 184 5.96 -7.34 10.35
CA LEU A 184 6.26 -7.98 11.63
C LEU A 184 6.47 -9.48 11.45
N ASP A 185 7.58 -9.97 11.98
CA ASP A 185 7.81 -11.39 12.22
C ASP A 185 7.06 -11.89 13.48
N ASP A 186 7.04 -13.20 13.69
CA ASP A 186 6.33 -13.82 14.81
C ASP A 186 6.87 -13.39 16.18
N HIS A 187 8.18 -13.13 16.26
CA HIS A 187 8.82 -12.66 17.49
C HIS A 187 8.32 -11.27 17.86
N ALA A 188 8.26 -10.37 16.87
CA ALA A 188 7.77 -9.02 17.06
C ALA A 188 6.27 -8.98 17.39
N ARG A 189 5.46 -9.84 16.76
CA ARG A 189 4.03 -9.98 17.08
C ARG A 189 3.83 -10.42 18.53
N ALA A 190 4.52 -11.47 18.96
CA ALA A 190 4.45 -11.96 20.34
C ALA A 190 4.92 -10.89 21.34
N GLY A 191 5.97 -10.16 20.97
CA GLY A 191 6.52 -9.04 21.72
C GLY A 191 5.52 -7.90 21.94
N ILE A 192 4.88 -7.43 20.88
CA ILE A 192 3.85 -6.39 20.93
C ILE A 192 2.70 -6.82 21.85
N VAL A 193 2.18 -8.04 21.68
CA VAL A 193 1.07 -8.56 22.51
C VAL A 193 1.44 -8.55 23.99
N ARG A 194 2.65 -9.00 24.33
CA ARG A 194 3.16 -9.03 25.71
C ARG A 194 3.33 -7.63 26.28
N ASP A 195 4.02 -6.75 25.56
CA ASP A 195 4.41 -5.44 26.09
C ASP A 195 3.22 -4.49 26.18
N PHE A 196 2.29 -4.54 25.23
CA PHE A 196 1.03 -3.78 25.28
C PHE A 196 0.17 -4.21 26.47
N THR A 197 0.05 -5.52 26.70
CA THR A 197 -0.67 -6.06 27.86
C THR A 197 -0.08 -5.55 29.16
N THR A 198 1.26 -5.57 29.26
CA THR A 198 2.00 -5.09 30.44
C THR A 198 1.77 -3.59 30.67
N LEU A 199 1.86 -2.78 29.61
CA LEU A 199 1.67 -1.33 29.68
C LEU A 199 0.26 -0.96 30.14
N VAL A 200 -0.78 -1.61 29.59
CA VAL A 200 -2.17 -1.34 29.98
C VAL A 200 -2.42 -1.67 31.45
N LEU A 201 -1.99 -2.84 31.92
CA LEU A 201 -2.17 -3.23 33.32
C LEU A 201 -1.39 -2.31 34.27
N THR A 202 -0.18 -1.89 33.85
CA THR A 202 0.63 -0.93 34.60
C THR A 202 -0.08 0.43 34.70
N ALA A 203 -0.64 0.93 33.60
CA ALA A 203 -1.40 2.18 33.59
C ALA A 203 -2.67 2.10 34.45
N GLU A 204 -3.36 0.95 34.43
CA GLU A 204 -4.50 0.66 35.31
C GLU A 204 -4.08 0.54 36.79
N GLY A 205 -2.80 0.34 37.09
CA GLY A 205 -2.31 0.03 38.44
C GLY A 205 -2.68 -1.39 38.91
N SER A 206 -3.01 -2.28 37.97
CA SER A 206 -3.25 -3.69 38.24
C SER A 206 -1.94 -4.49 38.23
N PRO A 207 -1.80 -5.53 39.07
CA PRO A 207 -0.70 -6.48 38.95
C PRO A 207 -0.65 -7.13 37.55
N VAL A 208 0.56 -7.35 37.05
CA VAL A 208 0.78 -8.01 35.75
C VAL A 208 0.81 -9.53 35.99
N ASP A 209 -0.37 -10.13 36.04
CA ASP A 209 -0.56 -11.58 36.20
C ASP A 209 -1.50 -12.16 35.13
N SER A 210 -1.51 -13.49 34.99
CA SER A 210 -2.30 -14.18 33.97
C SER A 210 -3.81 -13.99 34.12
N SER A 211 -4.30 -13.79 35.34
CA SER A 211 -5.73 -13.59 35.63
C SER A 211 -6.21 -12.21 35.17
N ARG A 212 -5.35 -11.20 35.25
CA ARG A 212 -5.64 -9.83 34.81
C ARG A 212 -5.33 -9.64 33.33
N ALA A 213 -4.27 -10.28 32.82
CA ALA A 213 -3.85 -10.21 31.41
C ALA A 213 -4.96 -10.65 30.45
N ARG A 214 -5.80 -11.62 30.81
CA ARG A 214 -6.94 -12.07 29.97
C ARG A 214 -7.96 -10.96 29.62
N ARG A 215 -7.91 -9.83 30.33
CA ARG A 215 -8.78 -8.66 30.11
C ARG A 215 -8.26 -7.72 29.02
N VAL A 216 -6.97 -7.82 28.68
CA VAL A 216 -6.36 -7.05 27.61
C VAL A 216 -6.33 -7.90 26.35
N ARG A 217 -6.95 -7.40 25.28
CA ARG A 217 -6.97 -8.07 23.97
C ARG A 217 -6.18 -7.23 22.98
N VAL A 218 -5.10 -7.79 22.46
CA VAL A 218 -4.29 -7.18 21.40
C VAL A 218 -4.53 -7.97 20.12
N LEU A 219 -5.01 -7.29 19.08
CA LEU A 219 -5.25 -7.87 17.76
C LEU A 219 -4.33 -7.16 16.76
N ILE A 220 -3.48 -7.92 16.06
CA ILE A 220 -2.61 -7.39 15.01
C ILE A 220 -3.24 -7.75 13.67
N ARG A 221 -3.49 -6.75 12.81
CA ARG A 221 -4.06 -6.90 11.48
C ARG A 221 -3.06 -6.49 10.42
N ASP A 222 -2.68 -7.46 9.60
CA ASP A 222 -1.96 -7.21 8.36
C ASP A 222 -2.93 -6.66 7.32
N VAL A 223 -2.67 -5.42 6.89
CA VAL A 223 -3.41 -4.76 5.82
C VAL A 223 -2.64 -4.99 4.53
N PRO A 224 -3.25 -5.59 3.49
CA PRO A 224 -2.63 -5.71 2.18
C PRO A 224 -2.13 -4.36 1.67
N ALA A 225 -0.99 -4.38 1.00
CA ALA A 225 -0.31 -3.20 0.46
C ALA A 225 -1.24 -2.26 -0.34
N ASP A 226 -2.11 -2.83 -1.16
CA ASP A 226 -3.03 -2.12 -2.05
C ASP A 226 -4.29 -1.59 -1.35
N SER A 227 -4.50 -1.99 -0.08
CA SER A 227 -5.63 -1.64 0.76
C SER A 227 -5.27 -0.62 1.83
N TRP A 228 -4.00 -0.18 1.88
CA TRP A 228 -3.53 0.90 2.72
C TRP A 228 -3.52 2.21 1.95
N GLY A 229 -4.15 3.26 2.49
CA GLY A 229 -4.19 4.56 1.82
C GLY A 229 -4.07 5.73 2.79
N VAL A 230 -3.34 6.76 2.35
CA VAL A 230 -3.09 8.01 3.08
C VAL A 230 -3.03 9.16 2.05
N SER A 231 -3.47 10.36 2.44
CA SER A 231 -3.36 11.56 1.59
C SER A 231 -3.97 11.42 0.18
N GLY A 232 -4.97 10.53 0.01
CA GLY A 232 -5.59 10.27 -1.29
C GLY A 232 -4.86 9.26 -2.19
N HIS A 233 -3.78 8.63 -1.70
CA HIS A 233 -2.98 7.67 -2.47
C HIS A 233 -2.96 6.28 -1.80
N ARG A 234 -2.87 5.23 -2.63
CA ARG A 234 -2.82 3.81 -2.21
C ARG A 234 -1.41 3.23 -2.17
N ASP A 235 -0.42 4.00 -2.61
CA ASP A 235 0.93 3.50 -2.80
C ASP A 235 1.78 3.77 -1.56
N TRP A 236 1.76 2.80 -0.65
CA TRP A 236 2.55 2.80 0.58
C TRP A 236 4.07 2.82 0.36
N LEU A 237 4.55 2.45 -0.84
CA LEU A 237 5.98 2.43 -1.20
C LEU A 237 6.43 3.78 -1.79
N ARG A 238 5.48 4.58 -2.27
CA ARG A 238 5.68 5.95 -2.76
C ARG A 238 5.77 7.02 -1.67
N ASP A 239 5.87 6.64 -0.40
CA ASP A 239 6.06 7.56 0.74
C ASP A 239 7.37 8.37 0.68
N TYR A 240 8.16 8.19 -0.39
CA TYR A 240 9.37 8.96 -0.67
C TYR A 240 9.18 10.10 -1.68
N THR A 241 8.05 10.17 -2.39
CA THR A 241 7.72 11.29 -3.30
C THR A 241 6.24 11.68 -3.36
N SER A 242 5.32 10.97 -2.67
CA SER A 242 3.87 11.13 -2.88
C SER A 242 3.06 11.76 -1.74
N ALA A 243 3.70 12.36 -0.74
CA ALA A 243 3.12 13.58 -0.19
C ALA A 243 3.33 14.69 -1.24
N LEU A 244 2.64 14.59 -2.39
CA LEU A 244 2.42 15.77 -3.20
C LEU A 244 1.65 16.73 -2.29
N ASP A 245 2.07 17.99 -2.22
CA ASP A 245 1.38 19.02 -1.41
C ASP A 245 -0.08 19.25 -1.86
N GLU A 246 -0.48 18.64 -2.97
CA GLU A 246 -1.78 18.78 -3.60
C GLU A 246 -2.52 17.43 -3.73
N ILE A 247 -3.68 17.35 -3.09
CA ILE A 247 -4.65 16.27 -3.30
C ILE A 247 -5.23 16.42 -4.70
N SER A 248 -4.94 15.49 -5.62
CA SER A 248 -5.62 15.47 -6.92
C SER A 248 -7.01 14.86 -6.74
N ALA A 249 -8.00 15.71 -6.45
CA ALA A 249 -9.39 15.29 -6.54
C ALA A 249 -9.77 15.07 -8.01
N GLY A 250 -10.51 14.00 -8.30
CA GLY A 250 -11.07 13.80 -9.64
C GLY A 250 -12.01 14.96 -9.99
N PRO A 251 -12.04 15.42 -11.26
CA PRO A 251 -12.78 16.62 -11.68
C PRO A 251 -14.31 16.56 -11.54
N ALA A 252 -14.87 15.47 -11.00
CA ALA A 252 -16.32 15.28 -10.79
C ALA A 252 -16.79 15.42 -9.33
N ASP A 253 -15.90 15.38 -8.32
CA ASP A 253 -16.30 15.26 -6.91
C ASP A 253 -15.96 16.48 -6.02
N VAL A 254 -15.29 17.51 -6.53
CA VAL A 254 -15.09 18.76 -5.79
C VAL A 254 -16.22 19.74 -6.13
N GLY A 255 -17.42 19.45 -5.63
CA GLY A 255 -18.39 20.52 -5.40
C GLY A 255 -17.84 21.49 -4.36
N PRO A 256 -18.22 22.79 -4.39
CA PRO A 256 -17.83 23.71 -3.33
C PRO A 256 -18.29 23.13 -1.98
N ALA A 257 -17.44 23.23 -0.96
CA ALA A 257 -17.82 22.91 0.41
C ALA A 257 -19.16 23.60 0.70
N PRO A 258 -20.15 22.94 1.32
CA PRO A 258 -21.40 23.59 1.67
C PRO A 258 -21.03 24.80 2.52
N HIS A 259 -21.29 26.00 1.99
CA HIS A 259 -21.14 27.23 2.75
C HIS A 259 -21.84 27.01 4.08
N SER A 260 -21.10 27.29 5.15
CA SER A 260 -21.57 27.36 6.52
C SER A 260 -23.01 27.85 6.53
N ALA A 261 -23.94 26.92 6.74
CA ALA A 261 -25.31 27.28 7.03
C ALA A 261 -25.22 28.16 8.28
N THR A 262 -25.46 29.45 8.08
CA THR A 262 -25.67 30.39 9.17
C THR A 262 -26.76 29.77 10.03
N VAL A 263 -26.40 29.42 11.27
CA VAL A 263 -27.37 29.03 12.29
C VAL A 263 -28.39 30.17 12.34
N PRO A 264 -29.67 29.94 12.01
CA PRO A 264 -30.66 31.01 12.15
C PRO A 264 -30.70 31.43 13.62
N PRO A 265 -30.78 32.74 13.92
CA PRO A 265 -30.83 33.20 15.30
C PRO A 265 -32.01 32.54 16.01
N THR A 266 -31.73 32.01 17.20
CA THR A 266 -32.73 31.50 18.14
C THR A 266 -33.83 32.56 18.30
N PRO A 267 -35.12 32.24 18.07
CA PRO A 267 -36.18 33.19 18.35
C PRO A 267 -36.22 33.46 19.85
N ASP A 268 -36.13 34.73 20.24
CA ASP A 268 -36.31 35.18 21.61
C ASP A 268 -37.64 34.63 22.15
N LEU A 269 -37.55 33.83 23.22
CA LEU A 269 -38.71 33.51 24.04
C LEU A 269 -39.19 34.81 24.71
N PRO A 270 -40.47 35.21 24.56
CA PRO A 270 -40.99 36.33 25.31
C PRO A 270 -41.01 36.01 26.82
N PRO A 271 -40.75 36.99 27.69
CA PRO A 271 -40.67 36.74 29.12
C PRO A 271 -42.07 36.49 29.72
N ALA A 272 -42.24 35.34 30.36
CA ALA A 272 -43.05 35.11 31.56
C ALA A 272 -42.74 33.73 32.14
#